data_AF-A0A350Y571-F1
#
_entry.id   AF-A0A350Y571-F1
#
_cell.length_a   1.000
_cell.length_b   1.000
_cell.length_c   1.000
_cell.angle_alpha   90.00
_cell.angle_beta   90.00
_cell.angle_gamma   90.00
#
_symmetry.space_group_name_H-M   'P 1'
#
loop_
_entity.id
_entity.type
_entity.pdbx_description
1 polymer ?
#
loop_
_entity_poly.entity_id
_entity_poly.type
_entity_poly.pdbx_seq_one_letter_code
_entity_poly.pdbx_strand_id
1 'polypeptide(L)'
;MTPQARSDLKNILKYTQKTWGSEQRERYKKLLNDAFTKIAANPARGFPREELRPGYYSYHVGSHGRHYIFYRVLDDTVEVVRILHDSMDIRQHLPEQATQQEEEN
;
A
#
# COMPACT_ATOMS: atom_id res chain seq x y z
N MET A 1 2.45 8.92 -2.94
CA MET A 1 3.10 7.73 -2.33
C MET A 1 4.19 8.22 -1.40
N THR A 2 4.24 7.68 -0.19
CA THR A 2 5.26 7.99 0.81
C THR A 2 6.64 7.43 0.43
N PRO A 3 7.75 7.92 1.03
CA PRO A 3 9.08 7.34 0.85
C PRO A 3 9.15 5.85 1.23
N GLN A 4 8.43 5.45 2.29
CA GLN A 4 8.38 4.06 2.75
C GLN A 4 7.71 3.16 1.72
N ALA A 5 6.56 3.56 1.16
CA ALA A 5 5.89 2.79 0.11
C ALA A 5 6.74 2.65 -1.15
N ARG A 6 7.52 3.67 -1.53
CA ARG A 6 8.48 3.59 -2.64
C ARG A 6 9.61 2.60 -2.36
N SER A 7 10.10 2.58 -1.12
CA SER A 7 11.11 1.61 -0.66
C SER A 7 10.56 0.18 -0.69
N ASP A 8 9.33 -0.02 -0.17
CA ASP A 8 8.64 -1.31 -0.21
C ASP A 8 8.53 -1.82 -1.66
N LEU A 9 8.01 -1.00 -2.58
CA LEU A 9 7.89 -1.35 -4.00
C LEU A 9 9.24 -1.78 -4.61
N LYS A 10 10.31 -1.02 -4.34
CA LYS A 10 11.65 -1.33 -4.84
C LYS A 10 12.15 -2.67 -4.29
N ASN A 11 11.95 -2.91 -3.00
CA ASN A 11 12.39 -4.15 -2.34
C ASN A 11 11.61 -5.36 -2.85
N ILE A 12 10.29 -5.22 -3.02
CA ILE A 12 9.42 -6.27 -3.59
C ILE A 12 9.90 -6.65 -4.98
N LEU A 13 10.08 -5.68 -5.89
CA LEU A 13 10.51 -5.96 -7.25
C LEU A 13 11.95 -6.54 -7.31
N LYS A 14 12.85 -6.05 -6.45
CA LYS A 14 14.22 -6.58 -6.35
C LYS A 14 14.23 -8.02 -5.84
N TYR A 15 13.44 -8.32 -4.82
CA TYR A 15 13.28 -9.67 -4.29
C TYR A 15 12.66 -10.59 -5.35
N THR A 16 11.58 -10.17 -6.00
CA THR A 16 10.92 -10.95 -7.05
C THR A 16 11.87 -11.29 -8.20
N GLN A 17 12.67 -10.31 -8.64
CA GLN A 17 13.71 -10.51 -9.67
C GLN A 17 14.76 -11.52 -9.24
N LYS A 18 15.24 -11.43 -8.00
CA LYS A 18 16.30 -12.29 -7.48
C LYS A 18 15.83 -13.74 -7.32
N THR A 19 14.58 -13.93 -6.90
CA THR A 19 14.03 -15.26 -6.58
C THR A 19 13.46 -15.97 -7.81
N TRP A 20 12.81 -15.25 -8.73
CA TRP A 20 12.07 -15.88 -9.85
C TRP A 20 12.43 -15.33 -11.24
N GLY A 21 13.37 -14.37 -11.33
CA GLY A 21 13.81 -13.82 -12.60
C GLY A 21 12.98 -12.64 -13.11
N SER A 22 13.36 -12.15 -14.30
CA SER A 22 12.87 -10.88 -14.87
C SER A 22 11.44 -10.94 -15.35
N GLU A 23 11.03 -12.07 -15.92
CA GLU A 23 9.66 -12.25 -16.38
C GLU A 23 8.67 -12.14 -15.21
N GLN A 24 8.97 -12.80 -14.09
CA GLN A 24 8.12 -12.73 -12.91
C GLN A 24 8.13 -11.33 -12.28
N ARG A 25 9.26 -10.63 -12.29
CA ARG A 25 9.34 -9.23 -11.85
C ARG A 25 8.40 -8.33 -12.65
N GLU A 26 8.42 -8.41 -13.99
CA GLU A 26 7.58 -7.55 -14.82
C GLU A 26 6.10 -7.90 -14.68
N ARG A 27 5.75 -9.19 -14.58
CA ARG A 27 4.37 -9.62 -14.26
C ARG A 27 3.89 -9.05 -12.92
N TYR A 28 4.73 -9.12 -11.89
CA TYR A 28 4.38 -8.62 -10.56
C TYR A 28 4.28 -7.10 -10.51
N LYS A 29 5.16 -6.39 -11.23
CA LYS A 29 5.10 -4.94 -11.41
C LYS A 29 3.79 -4.51 -12.07
N LYS A 30 3.38 -5.21 -13.13
CA LYS A 30 2.08 -4.95 -13.78
C LYS A 30 0.92 -5.17 -12.81
N LEU A 31 0.96 -6.25 -12.02
CA LEU A 31 -0.06 -6.54 -11.02
C LEU A 31 -0.20 -5.41 -9.98
N LEU A 32 0.93 -4.88 -9.48
CA LEU A 32 0.94 -3.74 -8.56
C LEU A 32 0.40 -2.47 -9.20
N ASN A 33 0.79 -2.18 -10.45
CA ASN A 33 0.27 -1.02 -11.19
C ASN A 33 -1.23 -1.10 -11.42
N ASP A 34 -1.73 -2.28 -11.82
CA ASP A 34 -3.17 -2.51 -12.01
C ASP A 34 -3.93 -2.30 -10.69
N ALA A 35 -3.34 -2.69 -9.55
CA ALA A 35 -3.90 -2.44 -8.23
C ALA A 35 -3.93 -0.93 -7.88
N PHE A 36 -2.84 -0.19 -8.14
CA PHE A 36 -2.80 1.26 -7.94
C PHE A 36 -3.86 1.99 -8.76
N THR A 37 -4.01 1.64 -10.03
CA THR A 37 -5.05 2.23 -10.89
C THR A 37 -6.45 1.95 -10.36
N LYS A 38 -6.72 0.74 -9.86
CA LYS A 38 -8.03 0.38 -9.29
C LYS A 38 -8.37 1.18 -8.03
N ILE A 39 -7.43 1.32 -7.10
CA ILE A 39 -7.67 2.09 -5.88
C ILE A 39 -7.73 3.59 -6.14
N ALA A 40 -6.99 4.11 -7.13
CA ALA A 40 -7.08 5.51 -7.54
C ALA A 40 -8.44 5.83 -8.18
N ALA A 41 -8.98 4.91 -8.99
CA ALA A 41 -10.27 5.09 -9.64
C ALA A 41 -11.47 4.90 -8.70
N ASN A 42 -11.35 4.02 -7.70
CA ASN A 42 -12.37 3.80 -6.68
C ASN A 42 -11.71 3.47 -5.33
N PRO A 43 -11.44 4.48 -4.50
CA PRO A 43 -10.79 4.30 -3.20
C PRO A 43 -11.61 3.45 -2.22
N ALA A 44 -12.94 3.43 -2.35
CA ALA A 44 -13.83 2.66 -1.50
C ALA A 44 -13.83 1.15 -1.78
N ARG A 45 -13.10 0.69 -2.82
CA ARG A 45 -12.92 -0.74 -3.12
C ARG A 45 -12.03 -1.47 -2.10
N GLY A 46 -11.19 -0.73 -1.39
CA GLY A 46 -10.37 -1.31 -0.32
C GLY A 46 -11.19 -1.65 0.91
N PHE A 47 -10.62 -2.49 1.77
CA PHE A 47 -11.17 -2.75 3.09
C PHE A 47 -10.81 -1.57 4.01
N PRO A 48 -11.81 -0.90 4.62
CA PRO A 48 -11.55 0.19 5.57
C PRO A 48 -10.79 -0.35 6.78
N ARG A 49 -9.81 0.42 7.25
CA ARG A 49 -8.93 0.08 8.36
C ARG A 49 -9.10 1.08 9.50
N GLU A 50 -10.33 1.25 9.95
CA GLU A 50 -10.68 2.16 11.04
C GLU A 50 -9.98 1.77 12.35
N GLU A 51 -9.65 0.49 12.53
CA GLU A 51 -8.87 -0.02 13.65
C GLU A 51 -7.42 0.51 13.67
N LEU A 52 -6.92 1.02 12.54
CA LEU A 52 -5.62 1.68 12.44
C LEU A 52 -5.79 3.20 12.62
N ARG A 53 -6.63 3.81 11.77
CA ARG A 53 -7.00 5.23 11.82
C ARG A 53 -8.16 5.49 10.84
N PRO A 54 -9.10 6.42 11.14
CA PRO A 54 -10.11 6.83 10.17
C PRO A 54 -9.51 7.27 8.83
N GLY A 55 -10.17 6.93 7.72
CA GLY A 55 -9.73 7.27 6.36
C GLY A 55 -8.61 6.37 5.78
N TYR A 56 -8.15 5.36 6.52
CA TYR A 56 -7.20 4.36 6.02
C TYR A 56 -7.93 3.16 5.42
N TYR A 57 -7.32 2.60 4.38
CA TYR A 57 -7.81 1.45 3.66
C TYR A 57 -6.66 0.49 3.35
N SER A 58 -7.02 -0.76 3.13
CA SER A 58 -6.10 -1.79 2.63
C SER A 58 -6.68 -2.45 1.39
N TYR A 59 -5.84 -2.74 0.40
CA TYR A 59 -6.25 -3.44 -0.81
C TYR A 59 -5.28 -4.59 -1.10
N HIS A 60 -5.82 -5.81 -1.22
CA HIS A 60 -5.02 -6.99 -1.58
C HIS A 60 -4.67 -6.98 -3.08
N VAL A 61 -3.41 -7.23 -3.40
CA VAL A 61 -2.86 -7.11 -4.76
C VAL A 61 -3.26 -8.32 -5.61
N GLY A 62 -4.53 -8.41 -5.98
CA GLY A 62 -5.08 -9.46 -6.85
C GLY A 62 -5.00 -10.88 -6.24
N SER A 63 -5.74 -11.83 -6.83
CA SER A 63 -5.92 -13.17 -6.23
C SER A 63 -4.64 -14.00 -6.07
N HIS A 64 -3.55 -13.62 -6.75
CA HIS A 64 -2.26 -14.33 -6.70
C HIS A 64 -1.13 -13.46 -6.10
N GLY A 65 -1.42 -12.21 -5.72
CA GLY A 65 -0.44 -11.39 -5.02
C GLY A 65 -0.33 -11.80 -3.57
N ARG A 66 0.83 -11.52 -2.99
CA ARG A 66 1.09 -11.72 -1.55
C ARG A 66 1.34 -10.43 -0.81
N HIS A 67 0.74 -9.33 -1.30
CA HIS A 67 0.94 -8.03 -0.70
C HIS A 67 -0.38 -7.28 -0.57
N TYR A 68 -0.46 -6.47 0.49
CA TYR A 68 -1.48 -5.46 0.72
C TYR A 68 -0.91 -4.07 0.47
N ILE A 69 -1.67 -3.24 -0.25
CA ILE A 69 -1.43 -1.81 -0.37
C ILE A 69 -2.22 -1.12 0.74
N PHE A 70 -1.51 -0.46 1.65
CA PHE A 70 -2.11 0.42 2.65
C PHE A 70 -2.09 1.84 2.12
N TYR A 71 -3.25 2.48 2.11
CA TYR A 71 -3.41 3.83 1.60
C TYR A 71 -4.40 4.61 2.46
N ARG A 72 -4.37 5.93 2.32
CA ARG A 72 -5.35 6.84 2.88
C ARG A 72 -5.98 7.68 1.78
N VAL A 73 -7.22 8.07 2.00
CA VAL A 73 -7.92 9.03 1.13
C VAL A 73 -7.79 10.40 1.75
N LEU A 74 -7.21 11.34 1.02
CA LEU A 74 -7.05 12.75 1.39
C LEU A 74 -7.82 13.58 0.38
N ASP A 75 -8.99 14.08 0.77
CA ASP A 75 -9.94 14.76 -0.12
C ASP A 75 -10.16 13.93 -1.40
N ASP A 76 -9.68 14.43 -2.55
CA ASP A 76 -9.83 13.79 -3.86
C ASP A 76 -8.60 12.95 -4.29
N THR A 77 -7.68 12.67 -3.37
CA THR A 77 -6.43 11.97 -3.68
C THR A 77 -6.23 10.71 -2.85
N VAL A 78 -5.61 9.70 -3.47
CA VAL A 78 -5.19 8.47 -2.80
C VAL A 78 -3.69 8.51 -2.56
N GLU A 79 -3.30 8.48 -1.28
CA GLU A 79 -1.91 8.36 -0.89
C GLU A 79 -1.60 6.95 -0.41
N VAL A 80 -0.77 6.22 -1.16
CA VAL A 80 -0.20 4.94 -0.72
C VAL A 80 0.85 5.18 0.37
N VAL A 81 0.62 4.57 1.54
CA VAL A 81 1.41 4.71 2.76
C VAL A 81 2.43 3.57 2.91
N ARG A 82 2.04 2.32 2.65
CA ARG A 82 2.91 1.12 2.72
C ARG A 82 2.48 0.05 1.72
N ILE A 83 3.39 -0.84 1.33
CA ILE A 83 3.08 -2.08 0.60
C ILE A 83 3.69 -3.23 1.40
N LEU A 84 2.86 -4.02 2.09
CA LEU A 84 3.32 -5.04 3.04
C LEU A 84 2.99 -6.44 2.53
N HIS A 85 3.84 -7.41 2.83
CA HIS A 85 3.57 -8.81 2.49
C HIS A 85 2.49 -9.39 3.43
N ASP A 86 1.69 -10.33 2.94
CA ASP A 86 0.54 -10.93 3.66
C ASP A 86 0.90 -11.55 5.02
N SER A 87 2.17 -11.90 5.20
CA SER A 87 2.69 -12.51 6.43
C SER A 87 3.23 -11.49 7.45
N MET A 88 3.14 -10.19 7.18
CA MET A 88 3.65 -9.16 8.08
C MET A 88 2.60 -8.74 9.10
N ASP A 89 3.02 -8.57 10.36
CA ASP A 89 2.20 -7.93 11.39
C ASP A 89 2.01 -6.45 11.04
N ILE A 90 0.80 -6.11 10.62
CA ILE A 90 0.42 -4.79 10.10
C ILE A 90 0.67 -3.69 11.14
N ARG A 91 0.49 -3.98 12.45
CA ARG A 91 0.58 -2.97 13.51
C ARG A 91 2.00 -2.44 13.73
N GLN A 92 3.02 -3.26 13.44
CA GLN A 92 4.42 -2.88 13.66
C GLN A 92 5.04 -2.08 12.50
N HIS A 93 4.34 -1.99 11.36
CA HIS A 93 4.92 -1.49 10.12
C HIS A 93 4.22 -0.25 9.56
N LEU A 94 3.19 0.28 10.21
CA LEU A 94 2.66 1.59 9.81
C LEU A 94 3.40 2.69 10.58
N PRO A 95 3.89 3.74 9.90
CA PRO A 95 4.56 4.84 10.58
C PRO A 95 3.57 5.52 11.54
N GLU A 96 3.97 5.65 12.79
CA GLU A 96 3.33 6.53 13.77
C GLU A 96 3.54 7.96 13.28
N GLN A 97 2.58 8.51 12.55
CA GLN A 97 2.61 9.92 12.14
C GLN A 97 1.65 10.68 13.04
N ALA A 98 2.27 11.54 13.84
CA ALA A 98 1.70 12.33 14.91
C ALA A 98 0.32 12.88 14.58
N THR A 99 -0.58 12.73 15.54
CA THR A 99 -1.66 13.66 15.78
C THR A 99 -1.03 15.06 15.82
N GLN A 100 -1.15 15.83 14.74
CA GLN A 100 -1.09 17.28 14.90
C GLN A 100 -2.44 17.63 15.50
N GLN A 101 -2.35 17.99 16.78
CA GLN A 101 -3.44 18.43 17.62
C GLN A 101 -4.19 19.58 16.96
N GLU A 102 -5.45 19.69 17.38
CA GLU A 102 -6.26 20.90 17.36
C GLU A 102 -5.47 22.11 17.89
N GLU A 103 -6.04 23.30 17.63
CA GLU A 103 -5.55 24.67 17.92
C GLU A 103 -4.77 25.28 16.74
N GLU A 104 -5.17 26.40 16.14
CA GLU A 104 -5.71 27.61 16.75
C GLU A 104 -6.75 28.34 15.87
N ASN A 105 -7.81 28.80 16.55
CA ASN A 105 -8.57 30.05 16.38
C ASN A 105 -9.54 30.24 15.18
#